data_AF-A0A3C0FZL8-F1
#
_entry.id   AF-A0A3C0FZL8-F1
#
_cell.length_a   1.000
_cell.length_b   1.000
_cell.length_c   1.000
_cell.angle_alpha   90.00
_cell.angle_beta   90.00
_cell.angle_gamma   90.00
#
_symmetry.space_group_name_H-M   'P 1'
#
loop_
_entity.id
_entity.type
_entity.pdbx_description
1 polymer ?
#
loop_
_entity_poly.entity_id
_entity_poly.type
_entity_poly.pdbx_seq_one_letter_code
_entity_poly.pdbx_strand_id
1 'polypeptide(L)'
;NQIAKGQSRKDIESFFRRTARENKQSKESMLSKSNPLLDKIKSQLAEDAGRRIGFITPEDIAGVYLCTSLFRNISELYPECNLYVFCHPDYAPMIQANPYVFKGLLCNSQELNNVHLLEGCGSDEKLFEVVYHPSLQAKHISNYHHNGDKDKTQLNYSY
;
A
#
# COMPACT_ATOMS: atom_id res chain seq x y z
N ASN A 1 -25.24 25.98 -6.11
CA ASN A 1 -26.55 25.33 -6.36
C ASN A 1 -27.14 25.80 -7.69
N GLN A 2 -27.12 24.96 -8.74
CA GLN A 2 -27.68 25.28 -10.08
C GLN A 2 -29.22 25.43 -10.03
N ILE A 3 -29.89 24.73 -9.10
CA ILE A 3 -31.35 24.78 -8.89
C ILE A 3 -31.81 26.18 -8.46
N ALA A 4 -30.96 26.94 -7.75
CA ALA A 4 -31.26 28.30 -7.31
C ALA A 4 -31.18 29.35 -8.44
N LYS A 5 -30.73 28.98 -9.64
CA LYS A 5 -30.53 29.90 -10.78
C LYS A 5 -31.71 29.92 -11.78
N GLY A 6 -32.82 29.25 -11.48
CA GLY A 6 -34.02 29.24 -12.34
C GLY A 6 -33.85 28.52 -13.67
N GLN A 7 -32.86 27.63 -13.79
CA GLN A 7 -32.60 26.86 -15.00
C GLN A 7 -33.66 25.78 -15.24
N SER A 8 -33.95 25.48 -16.51
CA SER A 8 -34.90 24.43 -16.85
C SER A 8 -34.38 23.06 -16.45
N ARG A 9 -35.29 22.10 -16.15
CA ARG A 9 -34.93 20.73 -15.78
C ARG A 9 -34.01 20.05 -16.80
N LYS A 10 -34.20 20.33 -18.10
CA LYS A 10 -33.38 19.79 -19.20
C LYS A 10 -31.95 20.34 -19.16
N ASP A 11 -31.78 21.61 -18.80
CA ASP A 11 -30.45 22.23 -18.70
C ASP A 11 -29.67 21.69 -17.51
N ILE A 12 -30.36 21.47 -16.40
CA ILE A 12 -29.78 20.85 -15.19
C ILE A 12 -29.33 19.41 -15.50
N GLU A 13 -30.17 18.60 -16.15
CA GLU A 13 -29.80 17.23 -16.55
C GLU A 13 -28.59 17.23 -17.51
N SER A 14 -28.60 18.13 -18.49
CA SER A 14 -27.52 18.26 -19.47
C SER A 14 -26.20 18.67 -18.81
N PHE A 15 -26.26 19.59 -17.83
CA PHE A 15 -25.11 19.99 -17.02
C PHE A 15 -24.54 18.80 -16.26
N PHE A 16 -25.36 18.04 -15.51
CA PHE A 16 -24.88 16.90 -14.74
C PHE A 16 -24.30 15.79 -15.63
N ARG A 17 -24.93 15.48 -16.77
CA ARG A 17 -24.38 14.51 -17.73
C ARG A 17 -23.04 14.97 -18.31
N ARG A 18 -22.90 16.27 -18.61
CA ARG A 18 -21.65 16.84 -19.11
C ARG A 18 -20.55 16.78 -18.06
N THR A 19 -20.82 17.24 -16.84
CA THR A 19 -19.88 17.16 -15.70
C THR A 19 -19.47 15.72 -15.40
N ALA A 20 -20.39 14.76 -15.50
CA ALA A 20 -20.08 13.35 -15.34
C ALA A 20 -19.16 12.82 -16.45
N ARG A 21 -19.39 13.21 -17.72
CA ARG A 21 -18.54 12.83 -18.87
C ARG A 21 -17.16 13.47 -18.78
N GLU A 22 -17.08 14.76 -18.45
CA GLU A 22 -15.83 15.50 -18.27
C GLU A 22 -15.01 14.89 -17.13
N ASN A 23 -15.64 14.53 -16.00
CA ASN A 23 -14.99 13.82 -14.91
C ASN A 23 -14.52 12.41 -15.28
N LYS A 24 -15.24 11.73 -16.19
CA LYS A 24 -14.83 10.41 -16.69
C LYS A 24 -13.60 10.54 -17.60
N GLN A 25 -13.63 11.46 -18.56
CA GLN A 25 -12.49 11.74 -19.45
C GLN A 25 -11.26 12.25 -18.70
N SER A 26 -11.43 13.13 -17.71
CA SER A 26 -10.31 13.63 -16.91
C SER A 26 -9.67 12.52 -16.08
N LYS A 27 -10.48 11.65 -15.45
CA LYS A 27 -10.00 10.45 -14.74
C LYS A 27 -9.33 9.44 -15.68
N GLU A 28 -9.89 9.17 -16.85
CA GLU A 28 -9.28 8.29 -17.86
C GLU A 28 -7.93 8.85 -18.35
N SER A 29 -7.81 10.16 -18.57
CA SER A 29 -6.53 10.78 -18.94
C SER A 29 -5.50 10.76 -17.80
N MET A 30 -5.95 10.84 -16.54
CA MET A 30 -5.08 10.67 -15.37
C MET A 30 -4.65 9.22 -15.16
N LEU A 31 -5.53 8.24 -15.44
CA LEU A 31 -5.19 6.81 -15.47
C LEU A 31 -4.19 6.49 -16.59
N SER A 32 -4.27 7.19 -17.73
CA SER A 32 -3.35 7.00 -18.85
C SER A 32 -1.95 7.63 -18.63
N LYS A 33 -1.78 8.47 -17.61
CA LYS A 33 -0.47 8.99 -17.23
C LYS A 33 0.26 7.92 -16.43
N SER A 34 1.37 7.45 -16.98
CA SER A 34 2.26 6.46 -16.38
C SER A 34 2.59 6.85 -14.93
N ASN A 35 2.41 5.92 -13.99
CA ASN A 35 2.79 6.12 -12.60
C ASN A 35 4.30 5.83 -12.48
N PRO A 36 5.18 6.83 -12.26
CA PRO A 36 6.63 6.63 -12.31
C PRO A 36 7.13 5.61 -11.28
N LEU A 37 6.46 5.52 -10.13
CA LEU A 37 6.77 4.52 -9.11
C LEU A 37 6.45 3.12 -9.61
N LEU A 38 5.27 2.95 -10.21
CA LEU A 38 4.84 1.67 -10.75
C LEU A 38 5.75 1.22 -11.90
N ASP A 39 6.14 2.12 -12.79
CA ASP A 39 7.08 1.82 -13.88
C ASP A 39 8.45 1.40 -13.34
N LYS A 40 8.94 2.11 -12.31
CA LYS A 40 10.18 1.73 -11.61
C LYS A 40 10.07 0.33 -11.03
N ILE A 41 8.97 0.02 -10.33
CA ILE A 41 8.74 -1.31 -9.76
C ILE A 41 8.70 -2.36 -10.88
N LYS A 42 7.91 -2.15 -11.94
CA LYS A 42 7.83 -3.07 -13.09
C LYS A 42 9.20 -3.33 -13.71
N SER A 43 10.03 -2.31 -13.90
CA SER A 43 11.38 -2.50 -14.43
C SER A 43 12.26 -3.37 -13.53
N GLN A 44 12.11 -3.27 -12.21
CA GLN A 44 12.86 -4.07 -11.24
C GLN A 44 12.36 -5.52 -11.12
N LEU A 45 11.13 -5.77 -11.58
CA LEU A 45 10.49 -7.09 -11.63
C LEU A 45 10.66 -7.81 -12.98
N ALA A 46 11.10 -7.11 -14.03
CA ALA A 46 11.12 -7.62 -15.41
C ALA A 46 11.96 -8.91 -15.58
N GLU A 47 12.94 -9.14 -14.71
CA GLU A 47 13.83 -10.31 -14.74
C GLU A 47 13.20 -11.55 -14.09
N ASP A 48 12.10 -11.41 -13.35
CA ASP A 48 11.43 -12.49 -12.66
C ASP A 48 10.03 -12.72 -13.22
N ALA A 49 9.80 -13.82 -13.93
CA ALA A 49 8.47 -14.21 -14.41
C ALA A 49 7.66 -15.01 -13.37
N GLY A 50 8.19 -15.21 -12.16
CA GLY A 50 7.57 -15.97 -11.08
C GLY A 50 6.40 -15.25 -10.40
N ARG A 51 5.69 -16.00 -9.55
CA ARG A 51 4.68 -15.46 -8.63
C ARG A 51 5.38 -14.71 -7.50
N ARG A 52 4.79 -13.62 -7.03
CA ARG A 52 5.48 -12.68 -6.13
C ARG A 52 4.63 -12.33 -4.92
N ILE A 53 5.26 -12.26 -3.76
CA ILE A 53 4.70 -11.69 -2.53
C ILE A 53 5.39 -10.36 -2.25
N GLY A 54 4.62 -9.31 -1.99
CA GLY A 54 5.14 -8.01 -1.57
C GLY A 54 5.07 -7.86 -0.05
N PHE A 55 6.11 -7.31 0.56
CA PHE A 55 6.10 -6.93 1.97
C PHE A 55 6.63 -5.51 2.14
N ILE A 56 5.83 -4.62 2.72
CA ILE A 56 6.17 -3.20 2.90
C ILE A 56 6.56 -2.98 4.36
N THR A 57 7.82 -2.62 4.59
CA THR A 57 8.33 -2.41 5.94
C THR A 57 7.88 -1.07 6.51
N PRO A 58 7.84 -0.91 7.85
CA PRO A 58 7.73 0.39 8.49
C PRO A 58 8.88 1.35 8.13
N GLU A 59 8.73 2.62 8.50
CA GLU A 59 9.74 3.68 8.29
C GLU A 59 10.85 3.68 9.35
N ASP A 60 10.63 3.03 10.49
CA ASP A 60 11.58 3.03 11.61
C ASP A 60 12.37 1.71 11.69
N ILE A 61 13.66 1.80 12.02
CA ILE A 61 14.59 0.66 12.07
C ILE A 61 14.09 -0.49 12.96
N ALA A 62 13.45 -0.18 14.09
CA ALA A 62 12.95 -1.19 15.03
C ALA A 62 11.81 -2.00 14.38
N GLY A 63 10.88 -1.31 13.71
CA GLY A 63 9.81 -1.92 12.94
C GLY A 63 10.33 -2.75 11.77
N VAL A 64 11.33 -2.26 11.02
CA VAL A 64 11.96 -3.04 9.95
C VAL A 64 12.62 -4.29 10.51
N TYR A 65 13.38 -4.18 11.60
CA TYR A 65 14.05 -5.31 12.25
C TYR A 65 13.03 -6.36 12.73
N LEU A 66 11.95 -5.93 13.37
CA LEU A 66 10.90 -6.82 13.83
C LEU A 66 10.25 -7.59 12.67
N CYS A 67 9.99 -6.92 11.55
CA CYS A 67 9.41 -7.55 10.37
C CYS A 67 10.27 -8.69 9.79
N THR A 68 11.60 -8.64 9.96
CA THR A 68 12.49 -9.70 9.45
C THR A 68 12.18 -11.09 10.03
N SER A 69 11.58 -11.14 11.23
CA SER A 69 11.14 -12.39 11.85
C SER A 69 9.99 -13.08 11.09
N LEU A 70 9.23 -12.33 10.29
CA LEU A 70 8.08 -12.82 9.54
C LEU A 70 8.47 -13.43 8.18
N PHE A 71 9.63 -13.04 7.63
CA PHE A 71 10.00 -13.39 6.24
C PHE A 71 10.14 -14.89 6.01
N ARG A 72 10.67 -15.61 7.01
CA ARG A 72 10.76 -17.07 6.98
C ARG A 72 9.39 -17.70 6.83
N ASN A 73 8.46 -17.34 7.71
CA ASN A 73 7.13 -17.92 7.73
C ASN A 73 6.37 -17.64 6.42
N ILE A 74 6.50 -16.42 5.88
CA ILE A 74 5.87 -16.05 4.59
C ILE A 74 6.44 -16.91 3.45
N SER A 75 7.76 -17.10 3.41
CA SER A 75 8.41 -17.89 2.36
C SER A 75 8.06 -19.38 2.46
N GLU A 76 7.91 -19.91 3.68
CA GLU A 76 7.45 -21.29 3.91
C GLU A 76 5.96 -21.47 3.59
N LEU A 77 5.14 -20.43 3.75
CA LEU A 77 3.70 -20.45 3.45
C LEU A 77 3.41 -20.39 1.95
N TYR A 78 4.25 -19.66 1.19
CA TYR A 78 4.13 -19.51 -0.26
C TYR A 78 5.43 -19.95 -0.96
N PRO A 79 5.80 -21.24 -0.91
CA PRO A 79 7.09 -21.73 -1.41
C PRO A 79 7.28 -21.54 -2.92
N GLU A 80 6.19 -21.34 -3.66
CA GLU A 80 6.19 -21.09 -5.11
C GLU A 80 6.24 -19.59 -5.48
N CYS A 81 6.32 -18.71 -4.49
CA CYS A 81 6.37 -17.27 -4.69
C CYS A 81 7.70 -16.67 -4.19
N ASN A 82 8.23 -15.71 -4.96
CA ASN A 82 9.39 -14.92 -4.55
C ASN A 82 8.96 -13.79 -3.59
N LEU A 83 9.64 -13.67 -2.44
CA LEU A 83 9.38 -12.60 -1.47
C LEU A 83 10.17 -11.33 -1.81
N TYR A 84 9.45 -10.27 -2.18
CA TYR A 84 9.99 -8.94 -2.39
C TYR A 84 9.69 -8.05 -1.19
N VAL A 85 10.72 -7.35 -0.69
CA VAL A 85 10.57 -6.48 0.47
C VAL A 85 10.83 -5.03 0.08
N PHE A 86 9.80 -4.20 0.18
CA PHE A 86 9.84 -2.77 0.01
C PHE A 86 10.38 -2.12 1.29
N CYS A 87 11.50 -1.42 1.18
CA CYS A 87 12.24 -0.90 2.33
C CYS A 87 12.88 0.46 2.03
N HIS A 88 12.97 1.30 3.07
CA HIS A 88 13.73 2.54 3.00
C HIS A 88 15.22 2.24 2.68
N PRO A 89 15.88 3.03 1.80
CA PRO A 89 17.28 2.82 1.42
C PRO A 89 18.25 2.65 2.59
N ASP A 90 18.06 3.40 3.67
CA ASP A 90 18.92 3.38 4.86
C ASP A 90 18.97 2.01 5.56
N TYR A 91 17.96 1.17 5.35
CA TYR A 91 17.86 -0.16 5.97
C TYR A 91 18.02 -1.29 4.95
N ALA A 92 18.37 -0.98 3.70
CA ALA A 92 18.56 -1.96 2.63
C ALA A 92 19.51 -3.12 3.00
N PRO A 93 20.66 -2.91 3.68
CA PRO A 93 21.57 -4.00 4.02
C PRO A 93 20.93 -5.10 4.87
N MET A 94 20.01 -4.73 5.78
CA MET A 94 19.33 -5.68 6.65
C MET A 94 18.37 -6.59 5.87
N ILE A 95 17.74 -6.05 4.83
CA ILE A 95 16.81 -6.77 3.97
C ILE A 95 17.59 -7.67 3.00
N GLN A 96 18.64 -7.14 2.38
CA GLN A 96 19.45 -7.87 1.40
C GLN A 96 20.23 -9.04 2.02
N ALA A 97 20.55 -8.98 3.31
CA ALA A 97 21.22 -10.05 4.03
C ALA A 97 20.28 -11.20 4.47
N ASN A 98 18.95 -11.05 4.32
CA ASN A 98 18.01 -12.04 4.78
C ASN A 98 17.81 -13.16 3.74
N PRO A 99 18.05 -14.44 4.07
CA PRO A 99 18.03 -15.54 3.09
C PRO A 99 16.64 -15.87 2.55
N TYR A 100 15.58 -15.39 3.19
CA TYR A 100 14.20 -15.61 2.78
C TYR A 100 13.70 -14.50 1.83
N VAL A 101 14.48 -13.44 1.64
CA VAL A 101 14.12 -12.33 0.75
C VAL A 101 14.75 -12.56 -0.61
N PHE A 102 13.91 -12.59 -1.65
CA PHE A 102 14.37 -12.69 -3.03
C PHE A 102 15.03 -11.38 -3.48
N LYS A 103 14.37 -10.24 -3.21
CA LYS A 103 14.90 -8.92 -3.56
C LYS A 103 14.34 -7.81 -2.67
N GLY A 104 15.23 -6.93 -2.21
CA GLY A 104 14.85 -5.66 -1.59
C GLY A 104 14.55 -4.60 -2.65
N LEU A 105 13.38 -3.95 -2.56
CA LEU A 105 12.96 -2.85 -3.43
C LEU A 105 13.03 -1.54 -2.64
N LEU A 106 13.85 -0.60 -3.11
CA LEU A 106 14.12 0.64 -2.38
C LEU A 106 13.07 1.71 -2.70
N CYS A 107 12.22 1.98 -1.72
CA CYS A 107 11.15 2.97 -1.78
C CYS A 107 10.74 3.46 -0.39
N ASN A 108 10.06 4.60 -0.35
CA ASN A 108 9.42 5.08 0.88
C ASN A 108 8.05 4.38 1.04
N SER A 109 7.69 3.94 2.25
CA SER A 109 6.43 3.22 2.46
C SER A 109 5.19 4.10 2.18
N GLN A 110 5.31 5.42 2.35
CA GLN A 110 4.21 6.36 2.08
C GLN A 110 3.78 6.36 0.61
N GLU A 111 4.71 6.06 -0.30
CA GLU A 111 4.45 5.95 -1.73
C GLU A 111 3.61 4.69 -2.07
N LEU A 112 3.52 3.73 -1.14
CA LEU A 112 2.84 2.44 -1.29
C LEU A 112 1.63 2.26 -0.37
N ASN A 113 1.08 3.36 0.17
CA ASN A 113 -0.12 3.32 1.03
C ASN A 113 -1.35 2.71 0.32
N ASN A 114 -1.39 2.73 -1.02
CA ASN A 114 -2.43 2.07 -1.79
C ASN A 114 -1.92 0.70 -2.30
N VAL A 115 -2.12 -0.35 -1.51
CA VAL A 115 -1.71 -1.72 -1.84
C VAL A 115 -2.35 -2.26 -3.13
N HIS A 116 -3.52 -1.74 -3.53
CA HIS A 116 -4.17 -2.15 -4.79
C HIS A 116 -3.39 -1.75 -6.04
N LEU A 117 -2.46 -0.80 -5.93
CA LEU A 117 -1.51 -0.50 -7.02
C LEU A 117 -0.58 -1.68 -7.33
N LEU A 118 -0.39 -2.58 -6.37
CA LEU A 118 0.52 -3.72 -6.46
C LEU A 118 -0.24 -5.04 -6.69
N GLU A 119 -1.37 -5.23 -6.02
CA GLU A 119 -2.22 -6.43 -6.17
C GLU A 119 -3.12 -6.38 -7.42
N GLY A 120 -3.21 -5.22 -8.06
CA GLY A 120 -4.14 -4.96 -9.16
C GLY A 120 -5.54 -4.58 -8.66
N CYS A 121 -6.28 -3.87 -9.51
CA CYS A 121 -7.67 -3.50 -9.28
C CYS A 121 -8.44 -3.48 -10.61
N GLY A 122 -9.53 -4.22 -10.72
CA GLY A 122 -10.33 -4.29 -11.94
C GLY A 122 -9.54 -4.88 -13.12
N SER A 123 -9.27 -4.07 -14.14
CA SER A 123 -8.50 -4.47 -15.33
C SER A 123 -6.99 -4.22 -15.20
N ASP A 124 -6.53 -3.65 -14.09
CA ASP A 124 -5.12 -3.33 -13.90
C ASP A 124 -4.29 -4.60 -13.70
N GLU A 125 -3.06 -4.57 -14.22
CA GLU A 125 -2.10 -5.67 -14.09
C GLU A 125 -1.74 -5.93 -12.62
N LYS A 126 -1.85 -7.18 -12.21
CA LYS A 126 -1.43 -7.66 -10.90
C LYS A 126 0.07 -7.92 -10.90
N LEU A 127 0.84 -7.19 -10.08
CA LEU A 127 2.28 -7.38 -9.93
C LEU A 127 2.64 -8.39 -8.83
N PHE A 128 1.80 -8.48 -7.80
CA PHE A 128 1.97 -9.35 -6.63
C PHE A 128 0.68 -10.11 -6.33
N GLU A 129 0.81 -11.35 -5.87
CA GLU A 129 -0.33 -12.17 -5.47
C GLU A 129 -0.97 -11.68 -4.18
N VAL A 130 -0.11 -11.26 -3.24
CA VAL A 130 -0.46 -10.76 -1.91
C VAL A 130 0.56 -9.68 -1.52
N VAL A 131 0.11 -8.60 -0.90
CA VAL A 131 0.94 -7.55 -0.33
C VAL A 131 0.66 -7.36 1.15
N TYR A 132 1.69 -7.55 1.97
CA TYR A 132 1.66 -7.28 3.42
C TYR A 132 2.11 -5.85 3.71
N HIS A 133 1.28 -5.06 4.38
CA HIS A 133 1.61 -3.70 4.81
C HIS A 133 1.27 -3.49 6.31
N PRO A 134 2.05 -4.07 7.25
CA PRO A 134 1.74 -4.07 8.68
C PRO A 134 1.61 -2.66 9.28
N SER A 135 2.35 -1.67 8.78
CA SER A 135 2.33 -0.29 9.29
C SER A 135 1.06 0.49 8.95
N LEU A 136 0.30 0.09 7.92
CA LEU A 136 -0.93 0.78 7.51
C LEU A 136 -2.05 0.56 8.55
N GLN A 137 -2.11 -0.66 9.10
CA GLN A 137 -3.11 -1.03 10.12
C GLN A 137 -2.75 -0.48 11.51
N ALA A 138 -1.46 -0.32 11.81
CA ALA A 138 -0.99 0.12 13.13
C ALA A 138 -1.10 1.64 13.37
N LYS A 139 -1.06 2.48 12.32
CA LYS A 139 -1.01 3.95 12.47
C LYS A 139 -2.35 4.67 12.35
N HIS A 140 -3.38 4.04 11.76
CA HIS A 140 -4.64 4.72 11.41
C HIS A 140 -5.87 4.26 12.20
N ILE A 141 -5.73 3.24 13.06
CA ILE A 141 -6.81 2.78 13.93
C ILE A 141 -6.30 2.92 15.37
N SER A 142 -7.04 3.68 16.19
CA SER A 142 -6.78 3.68 17.62
C SER A 142 -7.16 2.31 18.17
N ASN A 143 -6.13 1.51 18.47
CA ASN A 143 -6.26 0.07 18.75
C ASN A 143 -6.32 -0.24 20.25
N TYR A 144 -6.38 0.78 21.12
CA TYR A 144 -6.49 0.62 22.56
C TYR A 144 -7.28 1.78 23.16
N HIS A 145 -8.60 1.65 23.23
CA HIS A 145 -9.48 2.60 23.92
C HIS A 145 -9.97 1.96 25.23
N HIS A 146 -9.35 2.31 26.34
CA HIS A 146 -9.84 1.94 27.67
C HIS A 146 -10.10 3.22 28.47
N ASN A 147 -11.22 3.28 29.19
CA ASN A 147 -11.46 4.34 30.17
C ASN A 147 -10.44 4.14 31.30
N GLY A 148 -9.36 4.92 31.29
CA GLY A 148 -8.12 4.70 32.05
C GLY A 148 -8.24 4.56 33.58
N ASP A 149 -9.45 4.63 34.15
CA ASP A 149 -9.79 4.40 35.54
C ASP A 149 -10.37 2.99 35.83
N LYS A 150 -10.65 2.18 34.80
CA LYS A 150 -11.22 0.82 34.94
C LYS A 150 -10.28 -0.32 34.57
N ASP A 151 -9.16 -0.01 33.92
CA ASP A 151 -8.21 -1.01 33.45
C ASP A 151 -7.22 -1.37 34.57
N LYS A 152 -7.17 -2.66 34.95
CA LYS A 152 -6.16 -3.16 35.89
C LYS A 152 -4.93 -3.59 35.11
N THR A 153 -3.95 -2.71 34.98
CA THR A 153 -2.63 -3.08 34.45
C THR A 153 -1.70 -3.48 35.60
N GLN A 154 -0.85 -4.49 35.38
CA GLN A 154 0.13 -4.97 36.39
C GLN A 154 1.36 -4.06 36.53
N LEU A 155 1.43 -2.96 35.77
CA LEU A 155 2.56 -2.05 35.78
C LEU A 155 2.37 -1.01 36.88
N ASN A 156 3.04 -1.23 38.01
CA ASN A 156 3.03 -0.34 39.15
C ASN A 156 4.04 0.79 38.89
N TYR A 157 3.60 1.94 38.38
CA TYR A 157 4.44 3.12 38.12
C TYR A 157 4.67 3.98 39.37
N SER A 158 4.84 3.36 40.52
CA SER A 158 5.24 4.06 41.74
C SER A 158 6.78 4.07 41.81
N TYR A 159 7.37 5.21 41.46
CA TYR A 159 8.69 5.62 41.96
C TYR A 159 8.50 6.32 43.30
#